data_AF-A0A522BUC9-F1
#
_entry.id   AF-A0A522BUC9-F1
#
_cell.length_a   1.000
_cell.length_b   1.000
_cell.length_c   1.000
_cell.angle_alpha   90.00
_cell.angle_beta   90.00
_cell.angle_gamma   90.00
#
_symmetry.space_group_name_H-M   'P 1'
#
loop_
_entity.id
_entity.type
_entity.pdbx_description
1 polymer ?
#
loop_
_entity_poly.entity_id
_entity_poly.type
_entity_poly.pdbx_seq_one_letter_code
_entity_poly.pdbx_strand_id
1 'polypeptide(L)'
;MPDNDQIFLGRQPILDRHQNIVAYELLFRSGQSAGANVFDDMSATAHVITHAFTELGVTAVLGKHKGFINVHDDLLMSDMLELLPKDKVVVELLETIQVTPGVIARCKELKAMGFTLALDDYTGLDPQFEPLIDLVEVVKLDYPLIDKND
;
A
#
# COMPACT_ATOMS: atom_id res chain seq x y z
N MET A 1 11.78 -12.86 -29.31
CA MET A 1 10.39 -12.90 -28.80
C MET A 1 10.17 -11.58 -28.09
N PRO A 2 9.14 -10.78 -28.39
CA PRO A 2 8.87 -9.64 -27.53
C PRO A 2 8.37 -10.17 -26.18
N ASP A 3 8.98 -9.69 -25.09
CA ASP A 3 8.58 -9.99 -23.72
C ASP A 3 7.11 -9.62 -23.52
N ASN A 4 6.32 -10.56 -23.04
CA ASN A 4 4.87 -10.40 -22.86
C ASN A 4 4.51 -9.95 -21.44
N ASP A 5 5.44 -9.30 -20.73
CA ASP A 5 5.26 -8.82 -19.36
C ASP A 5 4.70 -7.40 -19.37
N GLN A 6 3.52 -7.22 -19.97
CA GLN A 6 2.78 -5.96 -19.84
C GLN A 6 2.25 -5.83 -18.42
N ILE A 7 2.74 -4.82 -17.70
CA ILE A 7 2.24 -4.42 -16.38
C ILE A 7 1.23 -3.28 -16.57
N PHE A 8 0.05 -3.45 -16.01
CA PHE A 8 -1.01 -2.46 -15.99
C PHE A 8 -1.10 -1.81 -14.62
N LEU A 9 -1.21 -0.49 -14.61
CA LEU A 9 -1.42 0.30 -13.40
C LEU A 9 -2.85 0.84 -13.36
N GLY A 10 -3.66 0.27 -12.46
CA GLY A 10 -4.94 0.81 -12.06
C GLY A 10 -4.77 1.86 -10.96
N ARG A 11 -5.64 2.87 -10.96
CA ARG A 11 -5.75 3.83 -9.86
C ARG A 11 -7.18 3.89 -9.37
N GLN A 12 -7.38 3.69 -8.08
CA GLN A 12 -8.67 3.77 -7.44
C GLN A 12 -8.73 5.03 -6.57
N PRO A 13 -9.68 5.96 -6.81
CA PRO A 13 -9.74 7.19 -6.03
C PRO A 13 -10.17 6.93 -4.59
N ILE A 14 -9.43 7.52 -3.64
CA ILE A 14 -9.84 7.63 -2.24
C ILE A 14 -10.45 9.02 -2.05
N LEU A 15 -11.67 9.07 -1.52
CA LEU A 15 -12.47 10.28 -1.42
C LEU A 15 -12.60 10.75 0.03
N ASP A 16 -12.66 12.07 0.23
CA ASP A 16 -13.13 12.63 1.50
C ASP A 16 -14.66 12.59 1.62
N ARG A 17 -15.19 13.05 2.76
CA ARG A 17 -16.64 13.15 3.03
C ARG A 17 -17.41 14.07 2.08
N HIS A 18 -16.72 14.89 1.30
CA HIS A 18 -17.29 15.80 0.31
C HIS A 18 -17.12 15.27 -1.12
N GLN A 19 -16.70 14.01 -1.28
CA GLN A 19 -16.42 13.37 -2.57
C GLN A 19 -15.24 13.99 -3.34
N ASN A 20 -14.37 14.74 -2.68
CA ASN A 20 -13.12 15.19 -3.30
C ASN A 20 -12.10 14.06 -3.24
N ILE A 21 -11.36 13.89 -4.35
CA ILE A 21 -10.23 12.97 -4.37
C ILE A 21 -9.14 13.52 -3.44
N VAL A 22 -8.74 12.72 -2.46
CA VAL A 22 -7.64 13.05 -1.54
C VAL A 22 -6.38 12.24 -1.85
N ALA A 23 -6.56 11.01 -2.32
CA ALA A 23 -5.48 10.09 -2.68
C ALA A 23 -5.94 9.10 -3.75
N TYR A 24 -5.01 8.27 -4.22
CA TYR A 24 -5.30 7.10 -5.03
C TYR A 24 -4.70 5.87 -4.38
N GLU A 25 -5.40 4.76 -4.45
CA GLU A 25 -4.81 3.44 -4.27
C GLU A 25 -4.29 2.93 -5.61
N LEU A 26 -3.06 2.43 -5.61
CA LEU A 26 -2.38 1.95 -6.80
C LEU A 26 -2.50 0.43 -6.90
N LEU A 27 -3.15 -0.03 -7.96
CA LEU A 27 -3.43 -1.44 -8.21
C LEU A 27 -2.59 -1.93 -9.38
N PHE A 28 -1.62 -2.79 -9.12
CA PHE A 28 -0.74 -3.35 -10.14
C PHE A 28 -1.26 -4.70 -10.62
N ARG A 29 -1.35 -4.89 -11.94
CA ARG A 29 -1.87 -6.11 -12.56
C ARG A 29 -0.93 -6.55 -13.67
N SER A 30 -0.58 -7.83 -13.73
CA SER A 30 0.08 -8.37 -14.92
C SER A 30 -0.94 -8.72 -16.00
N GLY A 31 -0.56 -8.57 -17.26
CA GLY A 31 -1.43 -8.78 -18.43
C GLY A 31 -1.90 -10.21 -18.69
N GLN A 32 -1.45 -11.20 -17.92
CA GLN A 32 -1.68 -12.64 -18.20
C GLN A 32 -2.86 -13.25 -17.40
N SER A 33 -3.58 -12.50 -16.57
CA SER A 33 -4.66 -13.06 -15.73
C SER A 33 -5.95 -12.24 -15.81
N ALA A 34 -7.05 -12.86 -16.26
CA ALA A 34 -8.40 -12.30 -16.30
C ALA A 34 -9.08 -12.20 -14.91
N GLY A 35 -8.34 -12.47 -13.83
CA GLY A 35 -8.78 -12.31 -12.46
C GLY A 35 -7.89 -11.28 -11.76
N ALA A 36 -8.45 -10.53 -10.82
CA ALA A 36 -7.74 -9.66 -9.90
C ALA A 36 -6.91 -10.48 -8.89
N ASN A 37 -6.10 -11.42 -9.37
CA ASN A 37 -5.14 -12.12 -8.54
C ASN A 37 -4.02 -11.13 -8.25
N VAL A 38 -4.11 -10.56 -7.06
CA VAL A 38 -3.09 -9.79 -6.36
C VAL A 38 -1.76 -10.55 -6.51
N PHE A 39 -0.78 -9.92 -7.15
CA PHE A 39 0.47 -10.55 -7.53
C PHE A 39 1.37 -10.72 -6.30
N ASP A 40 1.39 -11.95 -5.79
CA ASP A 40 2.22 -12.52 -4.73
C ASP A 40 3.69 -12.72 -5.16
N ASP A 41 4.33 -11.71 -5.75
CA ASP A 41 5.72 -11.88 -6.17
C ASP A 41 6.54 -10.61 -5.92
N MET A 42 7.63 -10.76 -5.15
CA MET A 42 8.60 -9.70 -4.88
C MET A 42 9.14 -9.07 -6.18
N SER A 43 9.15 -9.85 -7.28
CA SER A 43 9.43 -9.40 -8.64
C SER A 43 8.44 -8.34 -9.14
N ALA A 44 7.14 -8.49 -8.84
CA ALA A 44 6.13 -7.53 -9.24
C ALA A 44 6.35 -6.21 -8.50
N THR A 45 6.65 -6.21 -7.20
CA THR A 45 6.87 -4.96 -6.48
C THR A 45 8.20 -4.28 -6.82
N ALA A 46 9.27 -5.03 -7.09
CA ALA A 46 10.48 -4.47 -7.66
C ALA A 46 10.20 -3.79 -9.02
N HIS A 47 9.36 -4.43 -9.86
CA HIS A 47 8.87 -3.82 -11.09
C HIS A 47 7.94 -2.61 -10.83
N VAL A 48 7.11 -2.61 -9.79
CA VAL A 48 6.32 -1.45 -9.38
C VAL A 48 7.23 -0.27 -9.05
N ILE A 49 8.20 -0.50 -8.17
CA ILE A 49 9.15 0.52 -7.71
C ILE A 49 9.96 1.04 -8.90
N THR A 50 10.40 0.18 -9.80
CA THR A 50 11.16 0.61 -10.99
C THR A 50 10.25 1.27 -12.03
N HIS A 51 9.23 0.61 -12.60
CA HIS A 51 8.41 1.18 -13.67
C HIS A 51 7.53 2.35 -13.23
N ALA A 52 6.78 2.24 -12.13
CA ALA A 52 5.84 3.29 -11.74
C ALA A 52 6.58 4.54 -11.26
N PHE A 53 7.70 4.37 -10.56
CA PHE A 53 8.43 5.47 -9.93
C PHE A 53 9.58 6.03 -10.77
N THR A 54 10.19 5.26 -11.68
CA THR A 54 11.29 5.75 -12.53
C THR A 54 10.88 6.03 -13.99
N GLU A 55 9.93 5.31 -14.58
CA GLU A 55 9.62 5.43 -16.02
C GLU A 55 8.37 6.26 -16.33
N LEU A 56 7.27 6.06 -15.60
CA LEU A 56 6.01 6.78 -15.85
C LEU A 56 5.98 8.18 -15.21
N GLY A 57 6.87 8.44 -14.25
CA GLY A 57 6.86 9.63 -13.42
C GLY A 57 5.62 9.65 -12.53
N VAL A 58 5.75 9.25 -11.27
CA VAL A 58 4.68 9.24 -10.25
C VAL A 58 3.80 10.48 -10.21
N THR A 59 4.39 11.62 -10.53
CA THR A 59 3.66 12.89 -10.64
C THR A 59 2.66 12.90 -11.81
N ALA A 60 2.95 12.25 -12.92
CA ALA A 60 1.99 12.10 -14.03
C ALA A 60 0.80 11.20 -13.65
N VAL A 61 1.03 10.18 -12.81
CA VAL A 61 -0.02 9.23 -12.38
C VAL A 61 -0.86 9.80 -11.23
N LEU A 62 -0.21 10.32 -10.19
CA LEU A 62 -0.85 10.79 -8.96
C LEU A 62 -1.18 12.29 -8.98
N GLY A 63 -0.56 13.06 -9.88
CA GLY A 63 -0.62 14.51 -9.86
C GLY A 63 -0.12 15.08 -8.53
N LYS A 64 -1.01 15.83 -7.87
CA LYS A 64 -0.77 16.41 -6.55
C LYS A 64 -1.08 15.47 -5.38
N HIS A 65 -1.73 14.34 -5.64
CA HIS A 65 -2.21 13.42 -4.61
C HIS A 65 -1.14 12.42 -4.18
N LYS A 66 -1.36 11.77 -3.03
CA LYS A 66 -0.57 10.61 -2.59
C LYS A 66 -1.12 9.32 -3.20
N GLY A 67 -0.25 8.33 -3.32
CA GLY A 67 -0.53 6.99 -3.81
C GLY A 67 -0.34 5.98 -2.68
N PHE A 68 -1.37 5.19 -2.40
CA PHE A 68 -1.29 4.07 -1.47
C PHE A 68 -0.78 2.83 -2.22
N ILE A 69 0.14 2.09 -1.61
CA ILE A 69 0.73 0.88 -2.18
C ILE A 69 0.65 -0.22 -1.13
N ASN A 70 0.05 -1.35 -1.52
CA ASN A 70 -0.11 -2.52 -0.67
C ASN A 70 1.25 -3.20 -0.47
N VAL A 71 1.58 -3.50 0.78
CA VAL A 71 2.88 -4.03 1.20
C VAL A 71 2.68 -5.28 2.04
N HIS A 72 3.21 -6.40 1.53
CA HIS A 72 3.35 -7.67 2.26
C HIS A 72 4.65 -7.71 3.09
N ASP A 73 4.79 -8.70 3.96
CA ASP A 73 5.94 -8.87 4.86
C ASP A 73 7.31 -8.77 4.15
N ASP A 74 7.50 -9.47 3.04
CA ASP A 74 8.78 -9.52 2.33
C ASP A 74 9.22 -8.15 1.82
N LEU A 75 8.28 -7.37 1.28
CA LEU A 75 8.57 -6.02 0.80
C LEU A 75 8.78 -5.05 1.96
N LEU A 76 7.99 -5.16 3.03
CA LEU A 76 8.14 -4.32 4.21
C LEU A 76 9.56 -4.41 4.77
N MET A 77 10.11 -5.62 4.78
CA MET A 77 11.46 -5.93 5.27
C MET A 77 12.57 -5.62 4.27
N SER A 78 12.23 -5.33 3.01
CA SER A 78 13.20 -5.06 1.95
C SER A 78 13.65 -3.60 1.92
N ASP A 79 14.94 -3.38 1.65
CA ASP A 79 15.50 -2.04 1.39
C ASP A 79 14.92 -1.42 0.10
N MET A 80 14.33 -2.22 -0.79
CA MET A 80 13.70 -1.72 -2.01
C MET A 80 12.56 -0.75 -1.71
N LEU A 81 11.82 -0.95 -0.61
CA LEU A 81 10.75 -0.07 -0.19
C LEU A 81 11.27 1.36 0.03
N GLU A 82 12.51 1.51 0.49
CA GLU A 82 13.12 2.82 0.78
C GLU A 82 13.41 3.65 -0.48
N LEU A 83 13.35 3.02 -1.67
CA LEU A 83 13.45 3.71 -2.96
C LEU A 83 12.18 4.48 -3.33
N LEU A 84 11.07 4.21 -2.65
CA LEU A 84 9.81 4.90 -2.88
C LEU A 84 9.90 6.37 -2.42
N PRO A 85 9.30 7.32 -3.16
CA PRO A 85 9.23 8.71 -2.76
C PRO A 85 8.25 8.86 -1.60
N LYS A 86 8.76 8.80 -0.38
CA LYS A 86 8.00 8.94 0.89
C LYS A 86 7.01 10.10 0.95
N ASP A 87 7.27 11.21 0.24
CA ASP A 87 6.36 12.36 0.19
C ASP A 87 5.12 12.12 -0.69
N LYS A 88 5.19 11.13 -1.59
CA LYS A 88 4.13 10.78 -2.55
C LYS A 88 3.47 9.45 -2.26
N VAL A 89 4.07 8.61 -1.43
CA VAL A 89 3.58 7.25 -1.16
C VAL A 89 3.11 7.11 0.27
N VAL A 90 2.03 6.36 0.44
CA VAL A 90 1.60 5.79 1.72
C VAL A 90 1.82 4.28 1.64
N VAL A 91 2.57 3.74 2.59
CA VAL A 91 2.85 2.30 2.73
C VAL A 91 1.66 1.68 3.42
N GLU A 92 0.93 0.83 2.71
CA GLU A 92 -0.30 0.23 3.21
C GLU A 92 -0.03 -1.22 3.62
N LEU A 93 -0.07 -1.46 4.94
CA LEU A 93 0.11 -2.77 5.54
C LEU A 93 -1.19 -3.55 5.40
N LEU A 94 -1.10 -4.72 4.77
CA LEU A 94 -2.24 -5.59 4.57
C LEU A 94 -2.70 -6.24 5.88
N GLU A 95 -3.98 -6.55 5.97
CA GLU A 95 -4.63 -7.26 7.06
C GLU A 95 -4.13 -8.70 7.25
N THR A 96 -3.43 -9.23 6.24
CA THR A 96 -2.80 -10.57 6.28
C THR A 96 -1.40 -10.59 6.90
N ILE A 97 -0.79 -9.41 7.13
CA ILE A 97 0.57 -9.29 7.66
C ILE A 97 0.65 -9.84 9.08
N GLN A 98 1.72 -10.56 9.40
CA GLN A 98 1.92 -11.09 10.75
C GLN A 98 2.63 -10.06 11.62
N VAL A 99 1.94 -9.52 12.64
CA VAL A 99 2.50 -8.46 13.49
C VAL A 99 3.52 -9.02 14.48
N THR A 100 4.76 -9.16 14.02
CA THR A 100 5.90 -9.59 14.83
C THR A 100 6.66 -8.39 15.42
N PRO A 101 7.51 -8.60 16.45
CA PRO A 101 8.40 -7.54 16.93
C PRO A 101 9.28 -6.93 15.83
N GLY A 102 9.67 -7.73 14.82
CA GLY A 102 10.42 -7.26 13.66
C GLY A 102 9.58 -6.32 12.79
N VAL A 103 8.32 -6.67 12.51
CA VAL A 103 7.39 -5.80 11.73
C VAL A 103 7.17 -4.48 12.45
N ILE A 104 6.96 -4.51 13.77
CA ILE A 104 6.79 -3.31 14.59
C ILE A 104 8.05 -2.43 14.55
N ALA A 105 9.23 -3.03 14.68
CA ALA A 105 10.50 -2.31 14.61
C ALA A 105 10.68 -1.66 13.23
N ARG A 106 10.41 -2.42 12.15
CA ARG A 106 10.50 -1.92 10.78
C ARG A 106 9.54 -0.77 10.52
N CYS A 107 8.30 -0.86 11.00
CA CYS A 107 7.34 0.25 10.90
C CYS A 107 7.86 1.52 11.60
N LYS A 108 8.45 1.39 12.79
CA LYS A 108 9.05 2.54 13.51
C LYS A 108 10.22 3.16 12.73
N GLU A 109 11.07 2.33 12.13
CA GLU A 109 12.17 2.80 11.27
C GLU A 109 11.64 3.59 10.07
N LEU A 110 10.66 3.04 9.35
CA LEU A 110 10.06 3.70 8.19
C LEU A 110 9.40 5.03 8.56
N LYS A 111 8.68 5.10 9.69
CA LYS A 111 8.19 6.38 10.22
C LYS A 111 9.31 7.37 10.49
N ALA A 112 10.40 6.93 11.13
CA ALA A 112 11.56 7.78 11.42
C ALA A 112 12.23 8.29 10.13
N MET A 113 12.18 7.52 9.04
CA MET A 113 12.64 7.92 7.71
C MET A 113 11.68 8.90 7.01
N GLY A 114 10.45 9.07 7.52
CA GLY A 114 9.43 9.99 7.00
C GLY A 114 8.37 9.34 6.11
N PHE A 115 8.26 8.01 6.10
CA PHE A 115 7.16 7.33 5.43
C PHE A 115 5.85 7.53 6.19
N THR A 116 4.74 7.64 5.44
CA THR A 116 3.38 7.55 5.98
C THR A 116 2.94 6.10 5.89
N LEU A 117 2.38 5.56 6.98
CA LEU A 117 1.89 4.20 7.06
C LEU A 117 0.36 4.19 7.14
N ALA A 118 -0.23 3.18 6.52
CA ALA A 118 -1.65 2.87 6.61
C ALA A 118 -1.85 1.40 6.98
N LEU A 119 -2.98 1.10 7.63
CA LEU A 119 -3.47 -0.26 7.83
C LEU A 119 -4.68 -0.51 6.93
N ASP A 120 -4.66 -1.60 6.17
CA ASP A 120 -5.76 -2.00 5.29
C ASP A 120 -6.78 -2.90 6.00
N ASP A 121 -8.03 -2.86 5.54
CA ASP A 121 -9.16 -3.72 5.96
C ASP A 121 -9.21 -4.06 7.47
N TYR A 122 -8.93 -3.06 8.31
CA TYR A 122 -8.88 -3.26 9.76
C TYR A 122 -10.28 -3.45 10.34
N THR A 123 -10.46 -4.55 11.05
CA THR A 123 -11.76 -4.93 11.65
C THR A 123 -11.92 -4.49 13.11
N GLY A 124 -10.84 -4.11 13.81
CA GLY A 124 -10.89 -3.86 15.26
C GLY A 124 -10.97 -5.12 16.12
N LEU A 125 -11.11 -6.31 15.52
CA LEU A 125 -11.37 -7.55 16.23
C LEU A 125 -10.10 -8.35 16.57
N ASP A 126 -8.99 -8.05 15.89
CA ASP A 126 -7.73 -8.77 16.06
C ASP A 126 -6.72 -7.93 16.87
N PRO A 127 -6.44 -8.31 18.14
CA PRO A 127 -5.51 -7.59 19.01
C PRO A 127 -4.08 -7.55 18.49
N GLN A 128 -3.69 -8.42 17.55
CA GLN A 128 -2.33 -8.42 17.02
C GLN A 128 -1.95 -7.08 16.37
N PHE A 129 -2.94 -6.33 15.88
CA PHE A 129 -2.73 -5.04 15.21
C PHE A 129 -2.66 -3.85 16.17
N GLU A 130 -3.02 -4.00 17.45
CA GLU A 130 -2.95 -2.92 18.45
C GLU A 130 -1.58 -2.21 18.46
N PRO A 131 -0.42 -2.90 18.40
CA PRO A 131 0.88 -2.24 18.37
C PRO A 131 1.14 -1.39 17.13
N LEU A 132 0.40 -1.61 16.03
CA LEU A 132 0.51 -0.84 14.79
C LEU A 132 -0.41 0.38 14.77
N ILE A 133 -1.47 0.42 15.58
CA ILE A 133 -2.44 1.53 15.61
C ILE A 133 -1.75 2.87 15.92
N ASP A 134 -0.83 2.89 16.88
CA ASP A 134 -0.06 4.10 17.22
C ASP A 134 1.03 4.44 16.19
N LEU A 135 1.28 3.54 15.24
CA LEU A 135 2.30 3.67 14.20
C LEU A 135 1.73 4.04 12.83
N VAL A 136 0.42 4.01 12.61
CA VAL A 136 -0.17 4.38 11.32
C VAL A 136 -0.84 5.75 11.36
N GLU A 137 -0.82 6.49 10.24
CA GLU A 137 -1.55 7.75 10.09
C GLU A 137 -2.97 7.53 9.55
N VAL A 138 -3.19 6.40 8.89
CA VAL A 138 -4.45 6.05 8.24
C VAL A 138 -4.83 4.63 8.59
N VAL A 139 -6.10 4.42 8.92
CA VAL A 139 -6.69 3.09 9.07
C VAL A 139 -7.85 3.03 8.10
N LYS A 140 -7.81 2.06 7.17
CA LYS A 140 -8.95 1.70 6.33
C LYS A 140 -9.78 0.67 7.10
N LEU A 141 -11.07 0.90 7.16
CA LEU A 141 -12.02 0.06 7.88
C LEU A 141 -12.88 -0.66 6.85
N ASP A 142 -12.99 -1.98 6.96
CA ASP A 142 -13.96 -2.74 6.19
C ASP A 142 -15.37 -2.61 6.83
N TYR A 143 -16.38 -2.36 5.99
CA TYR A 143 -17.78 -2.24 6.41
C TYR A 143 -18.59 -3.39 5.82
N PRO A 144 -19.07 -4.31 6.67
CA PRO A 144 -20.23 -4.02 7.51
C PRO A 144 -20.06 -4.32 9.01
N LEU A 145 -18.82 -4.37 9.52
CA LEU A 145 -18.51 -4.91 10.86
C LEU A 145 -18.52 -3.89 12.01
N ILE A 146 -18.75 -2.60 11.72
CA ILE A 146 -19.01 -1.61 12.77
C ILE A 146 -20.49 -1.70 13.12
N ASP A 147 -20.80 -2.39 14.22
CA ASP A 147 -22.13 -2.37 14.80
C ASP A 147 -22.52 -0.91 15.06
N LYS A 148 -23.73 -0.51 14.64
CA LYS A 148 -24.17 0.89 14.67
C LYS A 148 -24.42 1.45 16.09
N ASN A 149 -23.92 0.78 17.12
CA ASN A 149 -24.14 1.11 18.52
C ASN A 149 -22.83 1.12 19.29
N ASP A 150 -22.14 2.27 19.24
CA ASP A 150 -21.42 2.86 20.38
C ASP A 150 -21.51 4.39 20.29
#